data_AF-A0AA95MTV8-F1
#
_entry.id   AF-A0AA95MTV8-F1
#
_cell.length_a   1.000
_cell.length_b   1.000
_cell.length_c   1.000
_cell.angle_alpha   90.00
_cell.angle_beta   90.00
_cell.angle_gamma   90.00
#
_symmetry.space_group_name_H-M   'P 1'
#
loop_
_entity.id
_entity.type
_entity.pdbx_description
1 polymer ?
#
loop_
_entity_poly.entity_id
_entity_poly.type
_entity_poly.pdbx_seq_one_letter_code
_entity_poly.pdbx_strand_id
1 'polypeptide(L)'
;MSLSPPLKTELMNIYFDESGQDSDRPSTMGGLLIPCSVYNTAEMMELNKQLESGKMKLYWTEYTGHAELRENIKKAINVFSNISRFTKYQR
;
A
#
# COMPACT_ATOMS: atom_id res chain seq x y z
N MET A 1 38.88 -11.53 16.41
CA MET A 1 38.10 -11.14 15.22
C MET A 1 36.63 -11.35 15.54
N SER A 2 35.82 -10.29 15.51
CA SER A 2 34.38 -10.36 15.81
C SER A 2 33.68 -11.17 14.72
N LEU A 3 33.03 -12.28 15.09
CA LEU A 3 32.37 -13.24 14.21
C LEU A 3 30.90 -12.90 13.90
N SER A 4 30.43 -11.69 14.23
CA SER A 4 29.05 -11.29 13.95
C SER A 4 28.88 -10.94 12.47
N PRO A 5 27.91 -11.54 11.76
CA PRO A 5 27.57 -11.08 10.42
C PRO A 5 27.14 -9.60 10.48
N PRO A 6 27.42 -8.82 9.42
CA PRO A 6 27.06 -7.41 9.39
C PRO A 6 25.54 -7.26 9.59
N LEU A 7 25.15 -6.29 10.42
CA LEU A 7 23.76 -5.89 10.59
C LEU A 7 23.15 -5.57 9.22
N LYS A 8 22.08 -6.30 8.86
CA LYS A 8 21.29 -5.97 7.67
C LYS A 8 20.29 -4.89 8.05
N THR A 9 20.49 -3.70 7.49
CA THR A 9 19.60 -2.55 7.64
C THR A 9 18.78 -2.37 6.37
N GLU A 10 17.51 -2.00 6.51
CA GLU A 10 16.60 -1.73 5.39
C GLU A 10 15.83 -0.43 5.67
N LEU A 11 15.68 0.42 4.65
CA LEU A 11 14.86 1.61 4.74
C LEU A 11 13.38 1.24 4.63
N MET A 12 12.56 1.84 5.49
CA MET A 12 11.13 1.58 5.56
C MET A 12 10.35 2.86 5.26
N ASN A 13 9.35 2.75 4.39
CA ASN A 13 8.34 3.78 4.21
C ASN A 13 7.20 3.55 5.21
N ILE A 14 6.70 4.63 5.79
CA ILE A 14 5.57 4.62 6.71
C ILE A 14 4.47 5.49 6.10
N TYR A 15 3.32 4.88 5.87
CA TYR A 15 2.13 5.54 5.32
C TYR A 15 1.07 5.62 6.42
N PHE A 16 0.49 6.79 6.63
CA PHE A 16 -0.57 6.98 7.61
C PHE A 16 -1.92 7.05 6.90
N ASP A 17 -2.88 6.31 7.44
CA ASP A 17 -4.28 6.45 7.10
C ASP A 17 -4.91 7.43 8.09
N GLU A 18 -5.58 8.45 7.57
CA GLU A 18 -6.17 9.52 8.35
C GLU A 18 -7.66 9.62 8.00
N SER A 19 -8.48 9.85 9.02
CA SER A 19 -9.90 10.18 8.86
C SER A 19 -10.16 11.61 9.31
N GLY A 20 -11.14 12.23 8.67
CA GLY A 20 -11.54 13.62 8.91
C GLY A 20 -11.90 14.29 7.58
N GLN A 21 -12.86 15.21 7.64
CA GLN A 21 -13.14 16.16 6.56
C GLN A 21 -12.83 17.56 7.08
N ASP A 22 -12.66 18.53 6.18
CA ASP A 22 -12.10 19.89 6.39
C ASP A 22 -12.37 20.62 7.73
N SER A 23 -13.47 20.32 8.44
CA SER A 23 -13.82 20.91 9.74
C SER A 23 -13.47 20.06 10.99
N ASP A 24 -13.17 18.77 10.82
CA ASP A 24 -12.82 17.84 11.90
C ASP A 24 -11.31 17.64 12.00
N ARG A 25 -10.81 17.50 13.24
CA ARG A 25 -9.39 17.23 13.48
C ARG A 25 -9.02 15.89 12.83
N PRO A 26 -7.97 15.84 11.97
CA PRO A 26 -7.54 14.59 11.38
C PRO A 26 -7.14 13.61 12.48
N SER A 27 -7.74 12.43 12.42
CA SER A 27 -7.50 11.34 13.35
C SER A 27 -6.79 10.21 12.61
N THR A 28 -5.58 9.88 13.05
CA THR A 28 -4.82 8.74 12.52
C THR A 28 -5.61 7.46 12.77
N MET A 29 -6.04 6.81 11.69
CA MET A 29 -6.77 5.54 11.73
C MET A 29 -5.84 4.33 11.70
N GLY A 30 -4.62 4.49 11.23
CA GLY A 30 -3.62 3.44 11.20
C GLY A 30 -2.36 3.85 10.47
N GLY A 31 -1.37 2.96 10.51
CA GLY A 31 -0.11 3.09 9.80
C GLY A 31 0.23 1.80 9.06
N LEU A 32 0.71 1.92 7.83
CA LEU A 32 1.23 0.84 7.02
C LEU A 32 2.72 1.04 6.80
N LEU A 33 3.50 0.06 7.24
CA LEU A 33 4.95 0.04 7.09
C LEU A 33 5.33 -0.91 5.96
N ILE A 34 6.12 -0.42 4.99
CA ILE A 34 6.54 -1.16 3.80
C ILE A 34 8.05 -0.88 3.54
N PRO A 35 8.88 -1.91 3.35
CA PRO A 35 10.28 -1.72 2.93
C PRO A 35 10.41 -0.98 1.61
N CYS A 36 11.39 -0.09 1.49
CA CYS A 36 11.65 0.66 0.26
C CYS A 36 11.93 -0.26 -0.93
N SER A 37 12.69 -1.34 -0.73
CA SER A 37 12.97 -2.33 -1.76
C SER A 37 11.70 -3.02 -2.30
N VAL A 38 10.69 -3.19 -1.45
CA VAL A 38 9.40 -3.80 -1.80
C VAL A 38 8.46 -2.78 -2.45
N TYR A 39 8.44 -1.54 -1.95
CA TYR A 39 7.61 -0.48 -2.51
C TYR A 39 8.06 -0.07 -3.93
N ASN A 40 9.37 -0.12 -4.20
CA ASN A 40 9.97 0.26 -5.48
C ASN A 40 9.96 -0.89 -6.52
N THR A 41 9.25 -1.98 -6.28
CA THR A 41 9.08 -3.03 -7.31
C THR A 41 8.28 -2.49 -8.48
N ALA A 42 8.55 -3.01 -9.69
CA ALA A 42 7.88 -2.56 -10.90
C ALA A 42 6.35 -2.70 -10.81
N GLU A 43 5.86 -3.76 -10.17
CA GLU A 43 4.43 -4.02 -10.02
C GLU A 43 3.75 -2.99 -9.11
N MET A 44 4.39 -2.62 -8.00
CA MET A 44 3.90 -1.60 -7.07
C MET A 44 3.92 -0.21 -7.71
N MET A 45 5.03 0.15 -8.36
CA MET A 45 5.15 1.44 -9.03
C MET A 45 4.13 1.59 -10.17
N GLU A 46 3.88 0.53 -10.95
CA GLU A 46 2.90 0.56 -12.03
C GLU A 46 1.46 0.64 -11.49
N LEU A 47 1.16 -0.06 -10.39
CA LEU A 47 -0.13 0.08 -9.71
C LEU A 47 -0.33 1.52 -9.20
N ASN A 48 0.66 2.08 -8.50
CA ASN A 48 0.60 3.45 -7.99
C ASN A 48 0.38 4.45 -9.12
N LYS A 49 1.13 4.33 -10.22
CA LYS A 49 0.99 5.21 -11.38
C LYS A 49 -0.41 5.13 -12.00
N GLN A 50 -1.02 3.95 -12.08
CA GLN A 50 -2.39 3.79 -12.58
C GLN A 50 -3.42 4.45 -11.66
N LEU A 51 -3.23 4.35 -10.33
CA LEU A 51 -4.10 4.98 -9.34
C LEU A 51 -3.95 6.51 -9.35
N GLU A 52 -2.72 7.01 -9.30
CA GLU A 52 -2.41 8.46 -9.33
C GLU A 52 -2.90 9.14 -10.61
N SER A 53 -2.76 8.47 -11.76
CA SER A 53 -3.25 9.00 -13.03
C SER A 53 -4.77 8.88 -13.21
N GLY A 54 -5.47 8.26 -12.27
CA GLY A 54 -6.91 8.02 -12.34
C GLY A 54 -7.33 7.00 -13.42
N LYS A 55 -6.37 6.33 -14.08
CA LYS A 55 -6.62 5.26 -15.06
C LYS A 55 -7.22 4.02 -14.39
N MET A 56 -6.86 3.79 -13.13
CA MET A 56 -7.49 2.82 -12.26
C MET A 56 -8.22 3.56 -11.15
N LYS A 57 -9.46 3.17 -10.89
CA LYS A 57 -10.23 3.64 -9.74
C LYS A 57 -10.61 2.46 -8.86
N LEU A 58 -10.45 2.63 -7.55
CA LEU A 58 -10.82 1.64 -6.54
C LEU A 58 -11.97 2.20 -5.70
N TYR A 59 -13.19 1.88 -6.10
CA TYR A 59 -14.40 2.20 -5.34
C TYR A 59 -14.89 0.95 -4.62
N TRP A 60 -14.52 0.80 -3.36
CA TRP A 60 -14.87 -0.37 -2.54
C TRP A 60 -16.33 -0.34 -2.06
N THR A 61 -16.86 0.86 -1.80
CA THR A 61 -18.19 1.08 -1.23
C THR A 61 -19.32 1.07 -2.25
N GLU A 62 -19.00 1.28 -3.53
CA GLU A 62 -19.97 1.38 -4.63
C GLU A 62 -19.87 0.20 -5.61
N TYR A 63 -19.29 -0.92 -5.17
CA TYR A 63 -19.16 -2.09 -6.03
C TYR A 63 -20.53 -2.70 -6.34
N THR A 64 -21.06 -2.41 -7.53
CA THR A 64 -22.35 -2.92 -8.04
C THR A 64 -22.21 -4.12 -8.99
N GLY A 65 -21.01 -4.73 -9.06
CA GLY A 65 -20.75 -5.86 -9.96
C GLY A 65 -20.20 -5.49 -11.34
N HIS A 66 -19.83 -4.23 -11.57
CA HIS A 66 -19.19 -3.80 -12.82
C HIS A 66 -17.87 -4.56 -13.05
N ALA A 67 -17.74 -5.19 -14.22
CA ALA A 67 -16.64 -6.10 -14.53
C ALA A 67 -15.27 -5.42 -14.44
N GLU A 68 -15.14 -4.18 -14.92
CA GLU A 68 -13.87 -3.43 -14.87
C GLU A 68 -13.44 -3.13 -13.43
N LEU A 69 -14.39 -2.73 -12.56
CA LEU A 69 -14.10 -2.43 -11.17
C LEU A 69 -13.68 -3.69 -10.41
N ARG A 70 -14.30 -4.84 -10.74
CA ARG A 70 -13.91 -6.14 -10.21
C ARG A 70 -12.47 -6.48 -10.56
N GLU A 71 -12.08 -6.32 -11.83
CA GLU A 71 -10.73 -6.64 -12.28
C GLU A 71 -9.70 -5.67 -11.69
N ASN A 72 -10.04 -4.39 -11.55
CA ASN A 72 -9.18 -3.41 -10.87
C ASN A 72 -8.93 -3.78 -9.40
N ILE A 73 -10.00 -4.14 -8.66
CA ILE A 73 -9.91 -4.58 -7.27
C ILE A 73 -9.05 -5.85 -7.16
N LYS A 74 -9.30 -6.86 -8.00
CA LYS A 74 -8.51 -8.10 -8.02
C LYS A 74 -7.03 -7.82 -8.30
N LYS A 75 -6.74 -6.95 -9.26
CA LYS A 75 -5.37 -6.58 -9.61
C LYS A 75 -4.66 -5.93 -8.42
N ALA A 76 -5.30 -4.97 -7.75
CA ALA A 76 -4.74 -4.34 -6.56
C ALA A 76 -4.49 -5.35 -5.43
N ILE A 77 -5.47 -6.23 -5.15
CA ILE A 77 -5.34 -7.29 -4.13
C ILE A 77 -4.20 -8.25 -4.48
N ASN A 78 -4.08 -8.68 -5.74
CA ASN A 78 -3.04 -9.61 -6.16
C ASN A 78 -1.63 -9.00 -6.00
N VAL A 79 -1.44 -7.76 -6.46
CA VAL A 79 -0.15 -7.06 -6.31
C VAL A 79 0.19 -6.91 -4.82
N PHE A 80 -0.75 -6.48 -4.00
CA PHE A 80 -0.52 -6.32 -2.56
C PHE A 80 -0.27 -7.67 -1.86
N SER A 81 -0.98 -8.72 -2.24
CA SER A 81 -0.83 -10.06 -1.64
C SER A 81 0.59 -10.60 -1.80
N ASN A 82 1.24 -10.33 -2.93
CA ASN A 82 2.62 -10.75 -3.19
C ASN A 82 3.63 -10.13 -2.21
N ILE A 83 3.36 -8.90 -1.76
CA ILE A 83 4.22 -8.15 -0.85
C ILE A 83 3.78 -8.19 0.61
N SER A 84 2.56 -8.66 0.89
CA SER A 84 1.91 -8.61 2.21
C SER A 84 2.78 -9.09 3.37
N ARG A 85 3.53 -10.19 3.19
CA ARG A 85 4.47 -10.76 4.17
C ARG A 85 5.61 -9.84 4.59
N PHE A 86 5.90 -8.81 3.80
CA PHE A 86 6.94 -7.82 4.06
C PHE A 86 6.35 -6.52 4.64
N THR A 87 5.03 -6.43 4.76
CA THR A 87 4.34 -5.24 5.27
C THR A 87 3.86 -5.44 6.70
N LYS A 88 3.74 -4.35 7.45
CA LYS A 88 3.13 -4.37 8.79
C LYS A 88 2.08 -3.26 8.89
N TYR A 89 0.85 -3.66 9.22
CA TYR A 89 -0.22 -2.72 9.55
C TYR A 89 -0.32 -2.56 11.06
N GLN A 90 -0.47 -1.32 11.52
CA GLN A 90 -0.63 -0.93 12.93
C GLN A 90 -1.88 -0.06 13.02
N ARG A 91 -2.79 -0.39 13.93
CA ARG A 91 -3.99 0.38 14.25
C ARG A 91 -3.93 0.86 15.68
#